data_AF-N9Y543-F1
#
_entry.id   AF-N9Y543-F1
#
_cell.length_a   1.000
_cell.length_b   1.000
_cell.length_c   1.000
_cell.angle_alpha   90.00
_cell.angle_beta   90.00
_cell.angle_gamma   90.00
#
_symmetry.space_group_name_H-M   'P 1'
#
loop_
_entity.id
_entity.type
_entity.pdbx_description
1 polymer ?
#
loop_
_entity_poly.entity_id
_entity_poly.type
_entity_poly.pdbx_seq_one_letter_code
_entity_poly.pdbx_strand_id
1 'polypeptide(L)'
;MKELFKIKDLVFYEEDFIDNIEDYEDIIYIIQDFANYLEYEKIVTADDNECCNKSRNNYFIQIHGYIDENDEFVTKEEVDKYKNVLAENKLDLFVIRIFKCVDCGKWLIDILE
;
A
#
# COMPACT_ATOMS: atom_id res chain seq x y z
N MET A 1 -17.07 9.25 8.56
CA MET A 1 -15.75 8.65 8.51
C MET A 1 -15.91 7.15 8.52
N LYS A 2 -15.88 6.56 7.33
CA LYS A 2 -15.92 5.11 7.12
C LYS A 2 -14.50 4.58 7.21
N GLU A 3 -14.22 3.82 8.26
CA GLU A 3 -12.92 3.16 8.43
C GLU A 3 -12.78 2.05 7.38
N LEU A 4 -11.68 2.09 6.62
CA LEU A 4 -11.35 1.05 5.64
C LEU A 4 -10.43 0.01 6.26
N PHE A 5 -9.36 0.45 6.92
CA PHE A 5 -8.41 -0.43 7.59
C PHE A 5 -7.59 0.32 8.62
N LYS A 6 -6.83 -0.44 9.42
CA LYS A 6 -5.98 0.07 10.48
C LYS A 6 -4.64 -0.67 10.47
N ILE A 7 -3.54 0.08 10.50
CA ILE A 7 -2.18 -0.45 10.59
C ILE A 7 -1.56 0.11 11.87
N LYS A 8 -1.30 -0.78 12.84
CA LYS A 8 -0.88 -0.41 14.21
C LYS A 8 -1.83 0.63 14.84
N ASP A 9 -1.36 1.85 15.06
CA ASP A 9 -2.11 2.98 15.60
C ASP A 9 -2.66 3.94 14.52
N LEU A 10 -2.33 3.71 13.23
CA LEU A 10 -2.82 4.52 12.11
C LEU A 10 -4.15 3.99 11.58
N VAL A 11 -5.16 4.86 11.53
CA VAL A 11 -6.49 4.55 10.97
C VAL A 11 -6.64 5.22 9.61
N PHE A 12 -7.19 4.48 8.64
CA PHE A 12 -7.38 4.92 7.26
C PHE A 12 -8.88 5.00 6.96
N TYR A 13 -9.34 6.21 6.66
CA TYR A 13 -10.74 6.50 6.36
C TYR A 13 -10.92 6.77 4.88
N GLU A 14 -12.05 6.35 4.34
CA GLU A 14 -12.42 6.58 2.94
C GLU A 14 -12.44 8.06 2.57
N GLU A 15 -12.98 8.91 3.45
CA GLU A 15 -13.11 10.35 3.19
C GLU A 15 -11.79 11.12 3.21
N ASP A 16 -10.73 10.50 3.72
CA ASP A 16 -9.37 11.05 3.74
C ASP A 16 -8.52 10.57 2.55
N PHE A 17 -9.05 9.64 1.74
CA PHE A 17 -8.38 9.18 0.54
C PHE A 17 -8.38 10.27 -0.53
N ILE A 18 -7.26 10.46 -1.21
CA ILE A 18 -7.07 11.58 -2.16
C ILE A 18 -7.64 11.26 -3.54
N ASP A 19 -7.67 9.98 -3.91
CA ASP A 19 -8.13 9.51 -5.22
C ASP A 19 -9.54 8.89 -5.16
N ASN A 20 -9.99 8.32 -6.27
CA ASN A 20 -11.23 7.56 -6.32
C ASN A 20 -11.03 6.17 -5.70
N ILE A 21 -11.70 5.90 -4.59
CA ILE A 21 -11.54 4.65 -3.85
C ILE A 21 -11.99 3.42 -4.64
N GLU A 22 -12.96 3.58 -5.56
CA GLU A 22 -13.51 2.49 -6.37
C GLU A 22 -12.44 1.89 -7.31
N ASP A 23 -11.41 2.67 -7.67
CA ASP A 23 -10.31 2.21 -8.53
C ASP A 23 -9.29 1.34 -7.78
N TYR A 24 -9.40 1.24 -6.44
CA TYR A 24 -8.45 0.56 -5.56
C TYR A 24 -9.09 -0.53 -4.70
N GLU A 25 -10.32 -0.97 -4.99
CA GLU A 25 -11.04 -1.96 -4.17
C GLU A 25 -10.20 -3.23 -3.93
N ASP A 26 -9.64 -3.82 -4.98
CA ASP A 26 -8.80 -5.02 -4.91
C ASP A 26 -7.55 -4.81 -4.04
N ILE A 27 -6.92 -3.65 -4.19
CA ILE A 27 -5.72 -3.26 -3.43
C ILE A 27 -6.08 -3.07 -1.95
N ILE A 28 -7.24 -2.51 -1.64
CA ILE A 28 -7.71 -2.33 -0.27
C ILE A 28 -7.94 -3.68 0.41
N TYR A 29 -8.52 -4.67 -0.29
CA TYR A 29 -8.67 -6.02 0.24
C TYR A 29 -7.31 -6.66 0.56
N ILE A 30 -6.33 -6.52 -0.35
CA ILE A 30 -4.95 -6.96 -0.10
C ILE A 30 -4.40 -6.28 1.17
N ILE A 31 -4.51 -4.95 1.29
CA ILE A 31 -4.01 -4.22 2.47
C ILE A 31 -4.69 -4.72 3.75
N GLN A 32 -5.99 -4.96 3.73
CA GLN A 32 -6.76 -5.48 4.88
C GLN A 32 -6.25 -6.86 5.33
N ASP A 33 -5.97 -7.76 4.39
CA ASP A 33 -5.45 -9.10 4.69
C ASP A 33 -4.07 -9.04 5.38
N PHE A 34 -3.23 -8.09 4.99
CA PHE A 34 -1.89 -7.93 5.55
C PHE A 34 -1.83 -6.98 6.76
N ALA A 35 -2.88 -6.21 7.06
CA ALA A 35 -2.86 -5.08 7.98
C ALA A 35 -2.21 -5.35 9.35
N ASN A 36 -2.40 -6.56 9.90
CA ASN A 36 -1.83 -6.95 11.20
C ASN A 36 -0.32 -7.14 11.21
N TYR A 37 0.28 -7.38 10.04
CA TYR A 37 1.71 -7.62 9.86
C TYR A 37 2.44 -6.41 9.30
N LEU A 38 1.71 -5.39 8.84
CA LEU A 38 2.31 -4.18 8.28
C LEU A 38 2.90 -3.30 9.38
N GLU A 39 4.08 -2.79 9.09
CA GLU A 39 4.75 -1.74 9.84
C GLU A 39 4.70 -0.45 9.02
N TYR A 40 4.91 0.68 9.67
CA TYR A 40 5.07 1.96 8.99
C TYR A 40 6.37 2.62 9.43
N GLU A 41 6.93 3.44 8.54
CA GLU A 41 8.03 4.34 8.85
C GLU A 41 7.65 5.80 8.58
N LYS A 42 8.45 6.74 9.09
CA LYS A 42 8.30 8.16 8.77
C LYS A 42 9.31 8.54 7.71
N ILE A 43 8.82 9.08 6.60
CA ILE A 43 9.64 9.56 5.50
C ILE A 43 9.37 11.03 5.20
N VAL A 44 10.28 11.62 4.43
CA VAL A 44 10.13 12.95 3.85
C VAL A 44 10.17 12.82 2.33
N THR A 45 9.10 13.23 1.66
CA THR A 45 9.03 13.26 0.18
C THR A 45 9.85 14.42 -0.39
N ALA A 46 10.19 14.35 -1.67
CA ALA A 46 10.93 15.41 -2.34
C ALA A 46 10.10 16.71 -2.41
N ASP A 47 8.86 16.58 -2.86
CA ASP A 47 7.88 17.64 -3.03
C ASP A 47 6.81 17.62 -1.92
N ASP A 48 6.11 18.75 -1.77
CA ASP A 48 5.00 18.89 -0.84
C ASP A 48 3.85 17.94 -1.20
N ASN A 49 3.25 17.34 -0.18
CA ASN A 49 2.09 16.47 -0.32
C ASN A 49 0.92 17.24 -0.95
N GLU A 50 0.37 16.70 -2.03
CA GLU A 50 -0.73 17.31 -2.78
C GLU A 50 -1.98 17.56 -1.92
N CYS A 51 -2.15 16.77 -0.85
CA CYS A 51 -3.27 16.86 0.07
C CYS A 51 -3.41 18.21 0.79
N CYS A 52 -2.30 18.89 1.09
CA CYS A 52 -2.29 20.12 1.86
C CYS A 52 -1.30 21.18 1.36
N ASN A 53 -0.37 20.81 0.46
CA ASN A 53 0.67 21.67 -0.11
C ASN A 53 1.49 22.41 0.95
N LYS A 54 1.76 21.73 2.08
CA LYS A 54 2.43 22.30 3.27
C LYS A 54 3.40 21.36 3.95
N SER A 55 3.21 20.05 3.79
CA SER A 55 4.00 19.02 4.46
C SER A 55 4.62 18.10 3.44
N ARG A 56 5.80 17.60 3.77
CA ARG A 56 6.48 16.50 3.07
C ARG A 56 6.55 15.24 3.91
N ASN A 57 6.06 15.30 5.15
CA ASN A 57 6.20 14.21 6.11
C ASN A 57 5.05 13.23 5.96
N ASN A 58 5.39 11.96 5.80
CA ASN A 58 4.42 10.90 5.61
C ASN A 58 4.73 9.72 6.52
N TYR A 59 3.67 9.10 7.05
CA TYR A 59 3.72 7.69 7.41
C TYR A 59 3.69 6.88 6.12
N PHE A 60 4.63 5.96 5.98
CA PHE A 60 4.85 5.19 4.78
C PHE A 60 4.79 3.71 5.08
N ILE A 61 4.00 2.99 4.29
CA ILE A 61 3.82 1.54 4.36
C ILE A 61 4.10 0.96 2.97
N GLN A 62 4.72 -0.21 2.92
CA GLN A 62 4.92 -0.95 1.68
C GLN A 62 4.53 -2.42 1.84
N ILE A 63 3.87 -2.95 0.81
CA ILE A 63 3.63 -4.39 0.65
C ILE A 63 4.40 -4.83 -0.58
N HIS A 64 5.46 -5.61 -0.37
CA HIS A 64 6.26 -6.15 -1.47
C HIS A 64 5.66 -7.44 -1.99
N GLY A 65 5.26 -7.45 -3.26
CA GLY A 65 4.81 -8.64 -3.95
C GLY A 65 5.11 -8.60 -5.43
N TYR A 66 4.40 -9.46 -6.12
CA TYR A 66 4.49 -9.68 -7.56
C TYR A 66 3.09 -9.99 -8.07
N ILE A 67 2.88 -9.75 -9.36
CA ILE A 67 1.72 -10.24 -10.10
C ILE A 67 2.15 -11.41 -10.98
N ASP A 68 1.36 -12.47 -11.00
CA ASP A 68 1.57 -13.61 -11.89
C ASP A 68 0.87 -13.43 -13.25
N GLU A 69 0.94 -14.44 -14.12
CA GLU A 69 0.33 -14.40 -15.45
C GLU A 69 -1.21 -14.34 -15.46
N ASN A 70 -1.86 -14.54 -14.31
CA ASN A 70 -3.31 -14.47 -14.13
C ASN A 70 -3.78 -13.19 -13.43
N ASP A 71 -2.89 -12.19 -13.30
CA ASP A 71 -3.12 -10.96 -12.55
C ASP A 71 -3.32 -11.17 -11.02
N GLU A 72 -2.86 -12.30 -10.48
CA GLU A 72 -2.99 -12.60 -9.04
C GLU A 72 -1.79 -12.07 -8.24
N PHE A 73 -2.07 -11.44 -7.10
CA PHE A 73 -1.03 -10.90 -6.20
C PHE A 73 -0.41 -11.99 -5.34
N VAL A 74 0.91 -12.12 -5.43
CA VAL A 74 1.72 -13.04 -4.64
C VAL A 74 2.74 -12.25 -3.82
N THR A 75 2.74 -12.44 -2.50
CA THR A 75 3.70 -11.74 -1.65
C THR A 75 5.13 -12.24 -1.88
N LYS A 76 6.11 -11.37 -1.60
CA LYS A 76 7.52 -11.77 -1.63
C LYS A 76 7.83 -12.94 -0.70
N GLU A 77 7.16 -13.01 0.46
CA GLU A 77 7.33 -14.09 1.43
C GLU A 77 6.84 -15.43 0.87
N GLU A 78 5.72 -15.44 0.15
CA GLU A 78 5.21 -16.63 -0.54
C GLU A 78 6.15 -17.08 -1.66
N VAL A 79 6.65 -16.15 -2.46
CA VAL A 79 7.66 -16.44 -3.50
C VAL A 79 8.90 -17.06 -2.87
N ASP A 80 9.41 -16.48 -1.78
CA ASP A 80 10.59 -17.00 -1.07
C ASP A 80 10.35 -18.40 -0.48
N LYS A 81 9.13 -18.68 -0.01
CA LYS A 81 8.74 -19.97 0.56
C LYS A 81 8.50 -21.06 -0.49
N TYR A 82 7.97 -20.70 -1.66
CA TYR A 82 7.59 -21.61 -2.73
C TYR A 82 8.44 -21.45 -3.99
N LYS A 83 9.69 -20.97 -3.86
CA LYS A 83 10.64 -20.74 -4.97
C LYS A 83 10.67 -21.83 -6.03
N ASN A 84 10.57 -23.10 -5.63
CA ASN A 84 10.66 -24.22 -6.58
C ASN A 84 9.39 -24.46 -7.41
N VAL A 85 8.24 -23.91 -6.99
CA VAL A 85 6.94 -24.04 -7.69
C VAL A 85 6.63 -22.77 -8.48
N LEU A 86 6.97 -21.60 -7.93
CA LEU A 86 6.68 -20.31 -8.54
C LEU A 86 7.76 -19.81 -9.52
N ALA A 87 8.99 -20.37 -9.50
CA ALA A 87 10.04 -19.98 -10.43
C ALA A 87 9.76 -20.33 -11.91
N GLU A 88 8.78 -21.19 -12.18
CA GLU A 88 8.34 -21.50 -13.54
C GLU A 88 7.31 -20.47 -14.07
N ASN A 89 6.68 -19.70 -13.18
CA ASN A 89 5.71 -18.66 -13.55
C ASN A 89 6.43 -17.32 -13.76
N LYS A 90 6.00 -16.55 -14.77
CA LYS A 90 6.47 -15.17 -14.96
C LYS A 90 5.86 -14.32 -13.84
N LEU A 91 6.72 -13.73 -13.01
CA LEU A 91 6.33 -12.82 -11.93
C LEU A 91 6.81 -11.42 -12.26
N ASP A 92 5.89 -10.47 -12.37
CA ASP A 92 6.20 -9.06 -12.55
C ASP A 92 6.15 -8.36 -11.18
N LEU A 93 7.10 -7.44 -10.93
CA LEU A 93 7.20 -6.77 -9.63
C LEU A 93 5.92 -5.96 -9.37
N PHE A 94 5.39 -6.03 -8.15
CA PHE A 94 4.20 -5.26 -7.78
C PHE A 94 4.30 -4.83 -6.33
N VAL A 95 4.57 -3.54 -6.09
CA VAL A 95 4.70 -3.00 -4.74
C VAL A 95 3.60 -1.99 -4.48
N ILE A 96 2.72 -2.32 -3.54
CA ILE A 96 1.70 -1.41 -3.03
C ILE A 96 2.35 -0.49 -2.01
N ARG A 97 2.31 0.82 -2.24
CA ARG A 97 2.86 1.84 -1.35
C ARG A 97 1.74 2.72 -0.84
N ILE A 98 1.71 2.97 0.46
CA ILE A 98 0.70 3.81 1.10
C ILE A 98 1.40 4.99 1.75
N PHE A 99 0.95 6.19 1.43
CA PHE A 99 1.44 7.43 2.02
C PHE A 99 0.30 8.08 2.81
N LYS A 100 0.53 8.36 4.09
CA LYS A 100 -0.40 9.12 4.93
C LYS A 100 0.29 10.37 5.48
N CYS A 101 -0.22 11.53 5.09
CA CYS A 101 0.32 12.82 5.54
C CYS A 101 0.24 12.93 7.06
N VAL A 102 1.37 13.24 7.70
CA VAL A 102 1.45 13.35 9.17
C VAL A 102 0.63 14.53 9.69
N ASP A 103 0.47 15.59 8.89
CA ASP A 103 -0.13 16.84 9.34
C ASP A 103 -1.65 16.93 9.13
N CYS A 104 -2.18 16.37 8.04
CA CYS A 104 -3.62 16.43 7.74
C CYS A 104 -4.32 15.07 7.69
N GLY A 105 -3.58 13.95 7.81
CA GLY A 105 -4.15 12.60 7.86
C GLY A 105 -4.67 12.04 6.53
N LYS A 106 -4.74 12.86 5.47
CA LYS A 106 -5.05 12.42 4.12
C LYS A 106 -4.01 11.44 3.60
N TRP A 107 -4.44 10.51 2.76
CA TRP A 107 -3.61 9.41 2.31
C TRP A 107 -3.90 9.00 0.86
N LEU A 108 -2.92 8.32 0.25
CA LEU A 108 -3.00 7.80 -1.11
C LEU A 108 -2.31 6.43 -1.22
N ILE A 109 -2.60 5.75 -2.32
CA ILE A 109 -1.92 4.52 -2.74
C ILE A 109 -1.12 4.84 -4.00
N ASP A 110 0.09 4.30 -4.07
CA ASP A 110 0.97 4.40 -5.22
C ASP A 110 1.50 3.00 -5.53
N ILE A 111 1.33 2.54 -6.76
CA ILE A 111 1.70 1.19 -7.19
C ILE A 111 3.01 1.30 -7.97
N LEU A 112 3.96 0.43 -7.66
CA LEU A 112 5.19 0.27 -8.44
C LEU A 112 5.12 -1.06 -9.19
N GLU A 113 5.09 -0.97 -10.52
CA GLU A 113 5.11 -2.06 -11.49
C GLU A 113 6.34 -1.96 -12.41
#